data_AF-A0A7W7MC34-F1
#
_entry.id   AF-A0A7W7MC34-F1
#
_cell.length_a   1.000
_cell.length_b   1.000
_cell.length_c   1.000
_cell.angle_alpha   90.00
_cell.angle_beta   90.00
_cell.angle_gamma   90.00
#
_symmetry.space_group_name_H-M   'P 1'
#
loop_
_entity.id
_entity.type
_entity.pdbx_description
1 polymer ?
#
loop_
_entity_poly.entity_id
_entity_poly.type
_entity_poly.pdbx_seq_one_letter_code
_entity_poly.pdbx_strand_id
1 'polypeptide(L)'
;MFTTRLAVAALTAAFLAVPAPASAAPSGSFKVLSYNVAGLPDILSSAETDRKSATTAIGRRLTGYDVVHVQEDFNYHAYLYAADTHAHRTPTSGGAGIGSGLNSLSSYAYDTDDFERVRWHSCQLDSGDCLTLRASPSAGYGWPRASTPTSTTCTPTPAPGTATWPPGPTTCAS
;
A
#
# COMPACT_ATOMS: atom_id res chain seq x y z
N MET A 1 76.31 -8.19 31.23
CA MET A 1 75.22 -8.54 30.30
C MET A 1 73.93 -7.93 30.82
N PHE A 2 73.51 -6.78 30.27
CA PHE A 2 72.20 -6.18 30.57
C PHE A 2 71.47 -6.02 29.23
N THR A 3 70.34 -6.71 29.09
CA THR A 3 69.51 -6.79 27.89
C THR A 3 68.51 -5.64 27.86
N THR A 4 68.76 -4.65 26.99
CA THR A 4 67.83 -3.53 26.75
C THR A 4 66.68 -4.02 25.85
N ARG A 5 65.45 -4.02 26.36
CA ARG A 5 64.24 -4.29 25.55
C ARG A 5 63.72 -3.00 24.94
N LEU A 6 63.73 -2.89 23.61
CA LEU A 6 63.01 -1.83 22.89
C LEU A 6 61.50 -2.13 22.96
N ALA A 7 60.73 -1.19 23.50
CA ALA A 7 59.27 -1.21 23.40
C ALA A 7 58.87 -0.52 22.09
N VAL A 8 58.22 -1.26 21.19
CA VAL A 8 57.62 -0.70 19.97
C VAL A 8 56.28 -0.08 20.36
N ALA A 9 56.21 1.25 20.33
CA ALA A 9 54.95 1.97 20.52
C ALA A 9 54.10 1.85 19.24
N ALA A 10 52.99 1.13 19.31
CA ALA A 10 52.02 1.06 18.22
C ALA A 10 51.25 2.40 18.15
N LEU A 11 51.51 3.20 17.11
CA LEU A 11 50.69 4.38 16.79
C LEU A 11 49.31 3.90 16.33
N THR A 12 48.30 4.08 17.18
CA THR A 12 46.89 3.97 16.79
C THR A 12 46.49 5.26 16.09
N ALA A 13 46.40 5.23 14.76
CA ALA A 13 45.82 6.32 13.99
C ALA A 13 44.31 6.35 14.24
N ALA A 14 43.85 7.28 15.08
CA ALA A 14 42.43 7.55 15.26
C ALA A 14 41.91 8.27 14.00
N PHE A 15 41.21 7.54 13.13
CA PHE A 15 40.45 8.14 12.04
C PHE A 15 39.30 8.97 12.65
N LEU A 16 39.43 10.29 12.61
CA LEU A 16 38.31 11.20 12.88
C LEU A 16 37.33 11.09 11.71
N ALA A 17 36.25 10.33 11.88
CA ALA A 17 35.16 10.27 10.93
C ALA A 17 34.48 11.65 10.88
N VAL A 18 34.66 12.37 9.78
CA VAL A 18 33.91 13.61 9.51
C VAL A 18 32.47 13.19 9.16
N PRO A 19 31.44 13.66 9.90
CA PRO A 19 30.07 13.33 9.56
C PRO A 19 29.72 13.93 8.18
N ALA A 20 29.23 13.08 7.27
CA ALA A 20 28.72 13.54 5.99
C ALA A 20 27.52 14.47 6.20
N PRO A 21 27.35 15.51 5.36
CA PRO A 21 26.17 16.35 5.43
C PRO A 21 24.92 15.49 5.20
N ALA A 22 23.92 15.65 6.07
CA ALA A 22 22.63 14.99 5.89
C ALA A 22 21.97 15.50 4.62
N SER A 23 21.66 14.61 3.68
CA SER A 23 20.82 14.96 2.53
C SER A 23 19.45 15.38 3.03
N ALA A 24 18.91 16.47 2.50
CA ALA A 24 17.52 16.84 2.73
C ALA A 24 16.60 15.70 2.26
N ALA A 25 15.55 15.44 3.02
CA ALA A 25 14.52 14.48 2.63
C ALA A 25 13.89 14.93 1.30
N PRO A 26 13.56 14.00 0.38
CA PRO A 26 12.82 14.34 -0.82
C PRO A 26 11.52 15.06 -0.46
N SER A 27 11.23 16.18 -1.13
CA SER A 27 10.00 16.94 -0.96
C SER A 27 9.21 16.96 -2.25
N GLY A 28 7.88 16.92 -2.16
CA GLY A 28 6.98 16.96 -3.31
C GLY A 28 5.54 17.24 -2.89
N SER A 29 4.62 17.12 -3.84
CA SER A 29 3.18 17.17 -3.60
C SER A 29 2.55 15.90 -4.16
N PHE A 30 1.50 15.43 -3.48
CA PHE A 30 0.70 14.29 -3.94
C PHE A 30 -0.79 14.61 -3.75
N LYS A 31 -1.62 13.97 -4.56
CA LYS A 31 -3.07 14.11 -4.56
C LYS A 31 -3.70 12.88 -3.93
N VAL A 32 -4.61 13.10 -2.99
CA VAL A 32 -5.32 12.04 -2.28
C VAL A 32 -6.81 12.14 -2.54
N LEU A 33 -7.45 10.99 -2.74
CA LEU A 33 -8.91 10.87 -2.78
C LEU A 33 -9.38 9.87 -1.72
N SER A 34 -10.46 10.22 -1.02
CA SER A 34 -11.26 9.26 -0.26
C SER A 34 -12.65 9.23 -0.89
N TYR A 35 -13.13 8.05 -1.28
CA TYR A 35 -14.36 7.93 -2.04
C TYR A 35 -15.12 6.63 -1.75
N ASN A 36 -16.39 6.76 -1.38
CA ASN A 36 -17.29 5.62 -1.24
C ASN A 36 -17.81 5.19 -2.63
N VAL A 37 -17.52 3.94 -3.03
CA VAL A 37 -17.86 3.41 -4.36
C VAL A 37 -19.22 2.73 -4.43
N ALA A 38 -19.93 2.61 -3.30
CA ALA A 38 -21.25 1.97 -3.21
C ALA A 38 -21.28 0.56 -3.84
N GLY A 39 -20.33 -0.28 -3.45
CA GLY A 39 -20.08 -1.61 -4.02
C GLY A 39 -20.89 -2.75 -3.38
N LEU A 40 -22.01 -2.45 -2.73
CA LEU A 40 -22.98 -3.46 -2.28
C LEU A 40 -23.54 -4.25 -3.47
N PRO A 41 -23.87 -5.55 -3.30
CA PRO A 41 -24.53 -6.35 -4.32
C PRO A 41 -25.79 -5.65 -4.88
N ASP A 42 -26.08 -5.81 -6.17
CA ASP A 42 -27.25 -5.18 -6.83
C ASP A 42 -28.57 -5.44 -6.08
N ILE A 43 -28.75 -6.63 -5.50
CA ILE A 43 -29.96 -6.99 -4.72
C ILE A 43 -30.15 -6.15 -3.44
N LEU A 44 -29.08 -5.55 -2.92
CA LEU A 44 -29.09 -4.69 -1.73
C LEU A 44 -28.91 -3.20 -2.10
N SER A 45 -28.61 -2.91 -3.36
CA SER A 45 -28.36 -1.55 -3.85
C SER A 45 -29.68 -0.89 -4.23
N SER A 46 -29.87 0.37 -3.83
CA SER A 46 -30.97 1.22 -4.31
C SER A 46 -30.59 2.06 -5.55
N ALA A 47 -29.44 1.77 -6.16
CA ALA A 47 -28.93 2.57 -7.27
C ALA A 47 -29.68 2.30 -8.58
N GLU A 48 -30.02 3.36 -9.30
CA GLU A 48 -30.69 3.29 -10.61
C GLU A 48 -29.75 2.80 -11.73
N THR A 49 -28.44 3.01 -11.57
CA THR A 49 -27.41 2.58 -12.52
C THR A 49 -26.80 1.26 -12.09
N ASP A 50 -26.69 0.32 -13.05
CA ASP A 50 -25.97 -0.95 -12.89
C ASP A 50 -24.62 -0.76 -12.19
N ARG A 51 -24.36 -1.57 -11.15
CA ARG A 51 -23.17 -1.40 -10.30
C ARG A 51 -21.88 -1.68 -11.04
N LYS A 52 -21.86 -2.61 -12.01
CA LYS A 52 -20.63 -2.94 -12.77
C LYS A 52 -20.18 -1.76 -13.62
N SER A 53 -21.10 -1.18 -14.39
CA SER A 53 -20.84 -0.04 -15.25
C SER A 53 -20.48 1.21 -14.45
N ALA A 54 -21.20 1.49 -13.36
CA ALA A 54 -20.87 2.59 -12.45
C ALA A 54 -19.48 2.43 -11.83
N THR A 55 -19.16 1.25 -11.31
CA THR A 55 -17.84 0.96 -10.69
C THR A 55 -16.71 1.05 -11.71
N THR A 56 -16.92 0.56 -12.94
CA THR A 56 -15.95 0.70 -14.04
C THR A 56 -15.70 2.18 -14.36
N ALA A 57 -16.77 2.97 -14.40
CA ALA A 57 -16.69 4.41 -14.65
C ALA A 57 -15.95 5.15 -13.53
N ILE A 58 -16.13 4.74 -12.28
CA ILE A 58 -15.36 5.25 -11.14
C ILE A 58 -13.86 4.94 -11.34
N GLY A 59 -13.50 3.68 -11.62
CA GLY A 59 -12.09 3.27 -11.79
C GLY A 59 -11.34 4.12 -12.83
N ARG A 60 -11.98 4.40 -13.98
CA ARG A 60 -11.39 5.28 -15.03
C ARG A 60 -11.09 6.70 -14.57
N ARG A 61 -11.75 7.18 -13.52
CA ARG A 61 -11.63 8.56 -13.01
C ARG A 61 -10.63 8.69 -11.86
N LEU A 62 -10.12 7.57 -11.33
CA LEU A 62 -9.20 7.58 -10.21
C LEU A 62 -7.78 8.01 -10.60
N THR A 63 -7.43 7.90 -11.88
CA THR A 63 -6.07 8.13 -12.43
C THR A 63 -5.50 9.54 -12.18
N GLY A 64 -6.31 10.52 -11.78
CA GLY A 64 -5.87 11.88 -11.46
C GLY A 64 -5.33 12.07 -10.03
N TYR A 65 -5.35 11.02 -9.22
CA TYR A 65 -4.87 11.00 -7.83
C TYR A 65 -3.67 10.06 -7.70
N ASP A 66 -2.80 10.30 -6.72
CA ASP A 66 -1.64 9.45 -6.48
C ASP A 66 -1.95 8.35 -5.47
N VAL A 67 -2.89 8.63 -4.55
CA VAL A 67 -3.37 7.73 -3.52
C VAL A 67 -4.89 7.82 -3.43
N VAL A 68 -5.58 6.69 -3.47
CA VAL A 68 -7.03 6.62 -3.34
C VAL A 68 -7.43 5.63 -2.26
N HIS A 69 -8.26 6.08 -1.32
CA HIS A 69 -8.95 5.23 -0.35
C HIS A 69 -10.39 5.03 -0.78
N VAL A 70 -10.76 3.78 -1.08
CA VAL A 70 -12.14 3.44 -1.42
C VAL A 70 -12.88 2.86 -0.22
N GLN A 71 -14.13 3.26 -0.04
CA GLN A 71 -15.07 2.68 0.94
C GLN A 71 -16.18 1.92 0.20
N GLU A 72 -16.81 0.96 0.88
CA GLU A 72 -17.81 0.03 0.32
C GLU A 72 -17.37 -0.76 -0.93
N ASP A 73 -16.07 -0.95 -1.13
CA ASP A 73 -15.55 -1.80 -2.21
C ASP A 73 -15.65 -3.29 -1.85
N PHE A 74 -16.88 -3.80 -1.91
CA PHE A 74 -17.21 -5.17 -1.52
C PHE A 74 -17.20 -6.14 -2.71
N ASN A 75 -18.17 -6.00 -3.62
CA ASN A 75 -18.51 -7.04 -4.59
C ASN A 75 -18.07 -6.74 -6.04
N TYR A 76 -17.69 -5.49 -6.35
CA TYR A 76 -17.39 -5.04 -7.71
C TYR A 76 -15.93 -4.60 -7.92
N HIS A 77 -15.05 -4.86 -6.95
CA HIS A 77 -13.63 -4.46 -6.97
C HIS A 77 -12.89 -4.87 -8.25
N ALA A 78 -13.20 -6.03 -8.83
CA ALA A 78 -12.58 -6.48 -10.09
C ALA A 78 -12.83 -5.50 -11.25
N TYR A 79 -14.02 -4.89 -11.32
CA TYR A 79 -14.36 -3.89 -12.33
C TYR A 79 -13.68 -2.54 -12.06
N LEU A 80 -13.59 -2.15 -10.79
CA LEU A 80 -12.85 -0.96 -10.37
C LEU A 80 -11.38 -1.08 -10.82
N TYR A 81 -10.76 -2.21 -10.46
CA TYR A 81 -9.35 -2.50 -10.68
C TYR A 81 -8.99 -2.74 -12.15
N ALA A 82 -9.90 -3.30 -12.95
CA ALA A 82 -9.66 -3.48 -14.38
C ALA A 82 -9.64 -2.16 -15.16
N ALA A 83 -10.20 -1.09 -14.58
CA ALA A 83 -10.34 0.21 -15.22
C ALA A 83 -9.45 1.31 -14.61
N ASP A 84 -8.82 1.01 -13.48
CA ASP A 84 -7.86 1.86 -12.77
C ASP A 84 -6.42 1.57 -13.23
N THR A 85 -5.50 2.53 -13.05
CA THR A 85 -4.11 2.42 -13.50
C THR A 85 -3.07 2.50 -12.39
N HIS A 86 -3.48 2.54 -11.11
CA HIS A 86 -2.51 2.54 -10.01
C HIS A 86 -1.77 1.20 -9.96
N ALA A 87 -0.44 1.24 -9.82
CA ALA A 87 0.40 0.05 -9.82
C ALA A 87 0.28 -0.79 -8.55
N HIS A 88 -0.14 -0.17 -7.45
CA HIS A 88 -0.20 -0.79 -6.13
C HIS A 88 -1.60 -0.72 -5.56
N ARG A 89 -2.03 -1.81 -4.91
CA ARG A 89 -3.33 -1.88 -4.24
C ARG A 89 -3.31 -2.85 -3.07
N THR A 90 -4.14 -2.60 -2.07
CA THR A 90 -4.34 -3.54 -0.95
C THR A 90 -5.16 -4.75 -1.41
N PRO A 91 -4.90 -5.98 -0.89
CA PRO A 91 -5.76 -7.13 -1.14
C PRO A 91 -7.19 -6.88 -0.64
N THR A 92 -8.23 -7.35 -1.34
CA THR A 92 -9.61 -7.25 -0.83
C THR A 92 -9.81 -8.06 0.46
N SER A 93 -10.68 -7.59 1.34
CA SER A 93 -11.03 -8.29 2.60
C SER A 93 -12.28 -9.17 2.49
N GLY A 94 -12.91 -9.23 1.31
CA GLY A 94 -14.12 -10.02 1.05
C GLY A 94 -15.33 -9.16 0.68
N GLY A 95 -16.42 -9.84 0.30
CA GLY A 95 -17.68 -9.19 -0.09
C GLY A 95 -18.47 -8.64 1.10
N ALA A 96 -19.60 -8.00 0.80
CA ALA A 96 -20.50 -7.43 1.81
C ALA A 96 -20.93 -8.52 2.80
N GLY A 97 -20.95 -8.19 4.09
CA GLY A 97 -21.18 -9.17 5.16
C GLY A 97 -19.93 -9.89 5.68
N ILE A 98 -18.79 -9.81 4.99
CA ILE A 98 -17.56 -10.53 5.39
C ILE A 98 -16.37 -9.57 5.45
N GLY A 99 -16.16 -8.83 4.37
CA GLY A 99 -15.07 -7.86 4.24
C GLY A 99 -15.41 -6.53 4.87
N SER A 100 -14.38 -5.69 5.00
CA SER A 100 -14.52 -4.30 5.49
C SER A 100 -15.06 -3.33 4.45
N GLY A 101 -14.97 -3.69 3.16
CA GLY A 101 -15.27 -2.77 2.07
C GLY A 101 -14.25 -1.65 1.90
N LEU A 102 -13.10 -1.66 2.60
CA LEU A 102 -12.09 -0.64 2.38
C LEU A 102 -10.81 -1.21 1.77
N ASN A 103 -10.35 -0.51 0.74
CA ASN A 103 -9.13 -0.80 0.01
C ASN A 103 -8.41 0.51 -0.35
N SER A 104 -7.12 0.40 -0.65
CA SER A 104 -6.32 1.52 -1.13
C SER A 104 -5.71 1.20 -2.49
N LEU A 105 -5.64 2.21 -3.35
CA LEU A 105 -4.96 2.22 -4.65
C LEU A 105 -3.87 3.29 -4.59
N SER A 106 -2.70 3.03 -5.17
CA SER A 106 -1.54 3.91 -5.05
C SER A 106 -0.60 3.81 -6.24
N SER A 107 -0.09 4.96 -6.66
CA SER A 107 0.98 5.09 -7.65
C SER A 107 2.34 4.76 -7.02
N TYR A 108 2.43 4.77 -5.70
CA TYR A 108 3.63 4.45 -4.93
C TYR A 108 3.53 3.06 -4.30
N ALA A 109 4.67 2.36 -4.27
CA ALA A 109 4.80 1.11 -3.54
C ALA A 109 4.53 1.34 -2.05
N TYR A 110 3.98 0.31 -1.40
CA TYR A 110 3.81 0.25 0.03
C TYR A 110 4.47 -1.02 0.56
N ASP A 111 4.84 -1.01 1.83
CA ASP A 111 5.36 -2.18 2.50
C ASP A 111 4.22 -3.20 2.68
N THR A 112 4.25 -4.25 1.87
CA THR A 112 3.23 -5.31 1.92
C THR A 112 3.39 -6.21 3.15
N ASP A 113 4.59 -6.28 3.73
CA ASP A 113 4.88 -7.11 4.88
C ASP A 113 4.40 -6.45 6.19
N ASP A 114 4.30 -5.11 6.19
CA ASP A 114 3.73 -4.30 7.28
C ASP A 114 2.25 -3.91 7.04
N PHE A 115 1.58 -4.52 6.05
CA PHE A 115 0.17 -4.23 5.80
C PHE A 115 -0.72 -4.84 6.89
N GLU A 116 -1.36 -3.97 7.67
CA GLU A 116 -2.27 -4.38 8.73
C GLU A 116 -3.73 -3.97 8.47
N ARG A 117 -4.65 -4.82 8.94
CA ARG A 117 -6.08 -4.52 8.97
C ARG A 117 -6.56 -4.40 10.41
N VAL A 118 -6.79 -3.16 10.87
CA VAL A 118 -7.27 -2.89 12.23
C VAL A 118 -8.80 -2.92 12.28
N ARG A 119 -9.30 -3.64 13.27
CA ARG A 119 -10.72 -3.87 13.55
C ARG A 119 -11.23 -2.86 14.58
N TRP A 120 -12.34 -2.16 14.31
CA TRP A 120 -13.03 -1.36 15.34
C TRP A 120 -13.71 -2.28 16.39
N HIS A 121 -14.11 -1.74 17.54
CA HIS A 121 -14.82 -2.52 18.57
C HIS A 121 -16.33 -2.24 18.59
N SER A 122 -16.82 -1.32 17.74
CA SER A 122 -18.22 -0.89 17.64
C SER A 122 -18.54 -0.40 16.21
N CYS A 123 -19.77 -0.63 15.71
CA CYS A 123 -20.26 -0.14 14.40
C CYS A 123 -21.45 0.82 14.57
N GLN A 124 -21.67 1.72 13.61
CA GLN A 124 -22.88 2.56 13.51
C GLN A 124 -23.84 1.97 12.47
N LEU A 125 -25.10 1.69 12.87
CA LEU A 125 -26.08 0.96 12.04
C LEU A 125 -26.52 1.74 10.80
N ASP A 126 -26.55 3.07 10.89
CA ASP A 126 -27.03 4.01 9.86
C ASP A 126 -25.94 4.43 8.85
N SER A 127 -24.68 4.08 9.09
CA SER A 127 -23.53 4.32 8.19
C SER A 127 -23.27 3.17 7.20
N GLY A 128 -23.98 2.04 7.34
CA GLY A 128 -23.69 0.81 6.59
C GLY A 128 -22.54 -0.02 7.20
N ASP A 129 -21.89 0.48 8.25
CA ASP A 129 -20.79 -0.18 8.97
C ASP A 129 -21.16 -1.56 9.54
N CYS A 130 -22.44 -1.79 9.80
CA CYS A 130 -22.94 -3.04 10.38
C CYS A 130 -23.41 -4.06 9.32
N LEU A 131 -23.34 -3.73 8.02
CA LEU A 131 -23.59 -4.68 6.93
C LEU A 131 -22.41 -5.67 6.71
N THR A 132 -21.47 -5.76 7.66
CA THR A 132 -20.28 -6.64 7.68
C THR A 132 -20.44 -7.90 8.58
N LEU A 133 -21.62 -8.51 8.59
CA LEU A 133 -22.12 -9.44 9.64
C LEU A 133 -21.21 -10.61 10.12
N ARG A 134 -21.07 -10.67 11.47
CA ARG A 134 -20.78 -11.80 12.39
C ARG A 134 -19.34 -12.34 12.55
N ALA A 135 -18.34 -11.59 12.11
CA ALA A 135 -16.99 -11.61 12.72
C ALA A 135 -16.13 -10.38 12.38
N SER A 136 -16.60 -9.47 11.53
CA SER A 136 -15.81 -8.36 11.02
C SER A 136 -16.38 -7.02 11.50
N PRO A 137 -15.82 -6.43 12.56
CA PRO A 137 -16.07 -5.02 12.84
C PRO A 137 -15.48 -4.18 11.70
N SER A 138 -16.21 -3.13 11.33
CA SER A 138 -15.77 -2.08 10.40
C SER A 138 -14.30 -1.74 10.66
N ALA A 139 -13.56 -1.43 9.61
CA ALA A 139 -12.13 -1.26 9.72
C ALA A 139 -11.75 0.21 9.57
N GLY A 140 -10.70 0.63 10.26
CA GLY A 140 -9.98 1.85 9.97
C GLY A 140 -8.63 1.39 9.46
N TYR A 141 -8.21 1.86 8.28
CA TYR A 141 -6.89 1.51 7.76
C TYR A 141 -6.00 2.74 7.84
N GLY A 142 -5.02 2.64 8.74
CA GLY A 142 -3.82 3.45 8.68
C GLY A 142 -2.86 2.85 7.66
N TRP A 143 -2.12 3.70 6.97
CA TRP A 143 -0.98 3.28 6.17
C TRP A 143 0.09 2.66 7.08
N PRO A 144 0.77 1.56 6.66
CA PRO A 144 2.13 1.35 7.11
C PRO A 144 2.98 2.54 6.67
N ARG A 145 3.99 2.86 7.45
CA ARG A 145 4.91 3.97 7.15
C ARG A 145 5.37 3.83 5.70
N ALA A 146 5.16 4.84 4.86
CA ALA A 146 5.76 4.86 3.53
C ALA A 146 7.27 4.65 3.74
N SER A 147 7.78 3.50 3.31
CA SER A 147 9.22 3.25 3.32
C SER A 147 9.80 4.28 2.38
N THR A 148 10.52 5.26 2.93
CA THR A 148 11.42 6.09 2.13
C THR A 148 12.23 5.14 1.28
N PRO A 149 12.27 5.30 -0.05
CA PRO A 149 13.08 4.43 -0.89
C PRO A 149 14.53 4.62 -0.44
N THR A 150 15.06 3.68 0.32
CA THR A 150 16.50 3.46 0.35
C THR A 150 16.88 3.23 -1.10
N SER A 151 17.76 4.08 -1.62
CA SER A 151 18.16 4.09 -3.02
C SER A 151 18.80 2.75 -3.41
N THR A 152 17.97 1.76 -3.72
CA THR A 152 18.41 0.53 -4.35
C THR A 152 17.88 0.58 -5.77
N THR A 153 18.75 1.02 -6.67
CA THR A 153 18.48 1.08 -8.10
C THR A 153 18.20 -0.33 -8.60
N CYS A 154 16.92 -0.69 -8.75
CA CYS A 154 16.53 -1.92 -9.46
C CYS A 154 16.17 -1.55 -10.89
N THR A 155 17.05 -1.89 -11.83
CA THR A 155 16.75 -1.79 -13.26
C THR A 155 15.78 -2.93 -13.64
N PRO A 156 14.59 -2.66 -14.17
CA PRO A 156 13.70 -3.73 -14.61
C PRO A 156 14.25 -4.37 -15.89
N THR A 157 14.54 -5.67 -15.84
CA THR A 157 14.72 -6.48 -17.06
C THR A 157 13.33 -6.80 -17.62
N PRO A 158 13.00 -6.43 -18.88
CA PRO A 158 11.71 -6.76 -19.45
C PRO A 158 11.63 -8.27 -19.71
N ALA A 159 10.69 -8.95 -19.04
CA ALA A 159 10.36 -10.33 -19.34
C ALA A 159 9.54 -10.40 -20.65
N PRO A 160 9.88 -11.30 -21.59
CA PRO A 160 9.13 -11.45 -22.83
C PRO A 160 7.88 -12.31 -22.60
N GLY A 161 6.72 -11.73 -22.93
CA GLY A 161 5.53 -12.49 -23.34
C GLY A 161 4.73 -13.22 -22.25
N THR A 162 3.42 -12.97 -22.25
CA THR A 162 2.35 -13.63 -21.46
C THR A 162 2.29 -13.27 -19.97
N ALA A 163 1.45 -12.27 -19.66
CA ALA A 163 1.02 -11.93 -18.32
C ALA A 163 0.21 -13.09 -17.71
N THR A 164 0.86 -13.90 -16.90
CA THR A 164 0.19 -14.75 -15.91
C THR A 164 0.41 -14.10 -14.53
N TRP A 165 -0.68 -13.85 -13.82
CA TRP A 165 -0.70 -13.15 -12.54
C TRP A 165 -0.93 -14.16 -11.40
N PRO A 166 -0.23 -14.06 -10.26
CA PRO A 166 0.69 -12.99 -9.83
C PRO A 166 2.13 -13.13 -10.38
N PRO A 167 2.88 -12.04 -10.59
CA PRO A 167 4.31 -12.10 -10.85
C PRO A 167 5.03 -12.71 -9.63
N GLY A 168 6.00 -13.58 -9.89
CA GLY A 168 6.85 -14.16 -8.85
C GLY A 168 7.62 -13.08 -8.06
N PRO A 169 8.17 -13.43 -6.89
CA PRO A 169 8.90 -12.49 -6.05
C PRO A 169 10.07 -11.87 -6.82
N THR A 170 10.13 -10.53 -6.82
CA THR A 170 11.27 -9.80 -7.36
C THR A 170 12.42 -9.94 -6.36
N THR A 171 13.43 -10.75 -6.66
CA THR A 171 14.60 -10.89 -5.79
C THR A 171 15.49 -9.66 -5.94
N CYS A 172 15.54 -8.82 -4.91
CA CYS A 172 16.61 -7.84 -4.73
C CYS A 172 17.75 -8.52 -3.98
N ALA A 173 18.93 -8.63 -4.59
CA ALA A 173 20.12 -9.12 -3.90
C ALA A 173 20.64 -8.02 -2.98
N SER A 174 20.83 -8.36 -1.70
CA SER A 174 21.59 -7.58 -0.70
C SER A 174 23.09 -7.64 -0.94
#